data_AF-A0A661YZ24-F1
#
_entry.id   AF-A0A661YZ24-F1
#
_cell.length_a   1.000
_cell.length_b   1.000
_cell.length_c   1.000
_cell.angle_alpha   90.00
_cell.angle_beta   90.00
_cell.angle_gamma   90.00
#
_symmetry.space_group_name_H-M   'P 1'
#
loop_
_entity.id
_entity.type
_entity.pdbx_description
1 polymer ?
#
loop_
_entity_poly.entity_id
_entity_poly.type
_entity_poly.pdbx_seq_one_letter_code
_entity_poly.pdbx_strand_id
1 'polypeptide(L)' 'MIDGKLFVVNDNKLSSDPEIITETDNGVNMVGMVTYSGQLGSSMITINSSITGTWSNSNGATGNYSGTSVRTLTK' A
#
# COMPACT_ATOMS: atom_id res chain seq x y z
N MET A 1 3.02 15.59 1.95
CA MET A 1 3.66 14.33 1.53
C MET A 1 3.92 13.52 2.79
N ILE A 2 3.56 12.24 2.81
CA ILE A 2 3.78 11.31 3.91
C ILE A 2 4.56 10.13 3.35
N ASP A 3 5.75 9.84 3.89
CA ASP A 3 6.63 8.77 3.41
C ASP A 3 6.86 8.80 1.88
N GLY A 4 7.09 9.99 1.31
CA GLY A 4 7.29 10.17 -0.13
C GLY A 4 6.01 10.14 -0.98
N LYS A 5 4.86 9.78 -0.39
CA LYS A 5 3.58 9.69 -1.09
C LYS A 5 2.75 10.97 -0.96
N LEU A 6 2.16 11.40 -2.08
CA LEU A 6 1.23 12.52 -2.12
C LEU A 6 -0.18 12.02 -1.78
N PHE A 7 -0.81 12.68 -0.81
CA PHE A 7 -2.20 12.43 -0.44
C PHE A 7 -3.04 13.65 -0.78
N VAL A 8 -4.20 13.41 -1.38
CA VAL A 8 -5.28 14.37 -1.49
C VAL A 8 -6.05 14.35 -0.17
N VAL A 9 -6.36 15.55 0.33
CA VAL A 9 -7.16 15.73 1.54
C VAL A 9 -8.53 16.23 1.13
N ASN A 10 -9.58 15.51 1.54
CA ASN A 10 -10.96 15.96 1.39
C ASN A 10 -11.64 15.89 2.76
N ASP A 11 -11.97 17.05 3.33
CA ASP A 11 -12.28 17.23 4.75
C ASP A 11 -11.17 16.69 5.65
N ASN A 12 -11.41 15.58 6.34
CA ASN A 12 -10.45 14.87 7.17
C ASN A 12 -9.98 13.55 6.54
N LYS A 13 -10.46 13.21 5.33
CA LYS A 13 -10.11 11.96 4.65
C LYS A 13 -8.87 12.16 3.80
N LEU A 14 -7.98 11.18 3.88
CA LEU A 14 -6.78 11.10 3.04
C LEU A 14 -6.98 10.00 2.01
N SER A 15 -6.59 10.26 0.78
CA SER A 15 -6.49 9.27 -0.29
C SER A 15 -5.28 9.56 -1.15
N SER A 16 -4.67 8.52 -1.71
CA SER A 16 -3.63 8.66 -2.72
C SER A 16 -4.00 7.86 -3.95
N ASP A 17 -3.31 8.13 -5.05
CA ASP A 17 -3.38 7.23 -6.21
C ASP A 17 -2.84 5.84 -5.84
N PRO A 18 -3.43 4.76 -6.40
CA PRO A 18 -2.87 3.43 -6.30
C PRO A 18 -1.46 3.36 -6.87
N GLU A 19 -0.65 2.47 -6.33
CA GLU A 19 0.73 2.26 -6.75
C GLU A 19 0.94 0.81 -7.12
N ILE A 20 1.57 0.58 -8.27
CA ILE A 20 1.96 -0.77 -8.69
C ILE A 20 3.36 -1.03 -8.14
N ILE A 21 3.48 -2.10 -7.36
CA ILE A 21 4.76 -2.62 -6.88
C ILE A 21 5.08 -3.87 -7.67
N THR A 22 6.30 -3.93 -8.20
CA THR A 22 6.85 -5.12 -8.81
C THR A 22 8.15 -5.46 -8.12
N GLU A 23 8.24 -6.66 -7.58
CA GLU A 23 9.43 -7.16 -6.89
C GLU A 23 9.78 -8.55 -7.39
N THR A 24 11.07 -8.83 -7.45
CA THR A 24 11.58 -10.16 -7.71
C THR A 24 12.52 -10.53 -6.58
N ASP A 25 12.18 -11.58 -5.84
CA ASP A 25 13.03 -12.13 -4.78
C ASP A 25 13.14 -13.64 -4.92
N ASN A 26 14.36 -14.17 -4.86
CA ASN A 26 14.64 -15.61 -4.88
C ASN A 26 13.92 -16.40 -5.99
N GLY A 27 13.77 -15.80 -7.19
CA GLY A 27 13.09 -16.43 -8.34
C GLY A 27 11.56 -16.41 -8.28
N VAL A 28 10.98 -15.69 -7.32
CA VAL A 28 9.56 -15.36 -7.24
C VAL A 28 9.36 -13.92 -7.72
N ASN A 29 8.56 -13.76 -8.77
CA ASN A 29 8.12 -12.45 -9.27
C ASN A 29 6.77 -12.12 -8.67
N MET A 30 6.66 -10.98 -8.02
CA MET A 30 5.45 -10.45 -7.39
C MET A 30 5.03 -9.16 -8.09
N VAL A 31 3.75 -9.07 -8.45
CA VAL A 31 3.15 -7.85 -8.96
C VAL A 31 1.92 -7.55 -8.11
N GLY A 32 1.89 -6.37 -7.50
CA GLY A 32 0.81 -5.97 -6.61
C GLY A 32 0.38 -4.53 -6.84
N MET A 33 -0.85 -4.23 -6.45
CA MET A 33 -1.39 -2.88 -6.39
C MET A 33 -1.60 -2.52 -4.93
N VAL A 34 -0.98 -1.41 -4.50
CA VAL A 34 -1.16 -0.85 -3.17
C VAL A 34 -2.08 0.35 -3.23
N THR A 35 -3.10 0.36 -2.38
CA THR A 35 -3.96 1.52 -2.17
C THR A 35 -3.70 2.10 -0.79
N TYR A 36 -3.78 3.42 -0.67
CA TYR A 36 -3.62 4.10 0.60
C TYR A 36 -4.81 5.03 0.83
N SER A 37 -5.31 4.97 2.05
CA SER A 37 -6.36 5.85 2.55
C SER A 37 -6.02 6.25 3.98
N GLY A 38 -6.73 7.20 4.54
CA GLY A 38 -6.45 7.60 5.90
C GLY A 38 -7.36 8.68 6.43
N GLN A 39 -7.02 9.14 7.63
CA GLN A 39 -7.70 10.22 8.30
C GLN A 39 -6.69 11.17 8.95
N LEU A 40 -6.90 12.46 8.70
CA LEU A 40 -6.21 13.56 9.35
C LEU A 40 -6.98 13.95 10.62
N GLY A 41 -6.40 13.67 11.78
CA GLY A 41 -6.86 14.16 13.08
C GLY A 41 -6.12 15.43 13.50
N SER A 42 -6.53 16.00 14.64
CA SER A 42 -5.92 17.23 15.18
C SER A 42 -4.49 17.03 15.69
N SER A 43 -4.16 15.83 16.21
CA SER A 43 -2.84 15.49 16.78
C SER A 43 -2.23 14.22 16.20
N MET A 44 -2.95 13.52 15.33
CA MET A 44 -2.56 12.25 14.76
C MET A 44 -2.99 12.12 13.30
N ILE A 45 -2.23 11.35 12.53
CA ILE A 45 -2.60 10.93 11.18
C ILE A 45 -2.66 9.40 11.17
N THR A 46 -3.76 8.84 10.71
CA THR A 46 -3.89 7.40 10.48
C THR A 46 -3.84 7.14 8.99
N ILE A 47 -2.93 6.27 8.55
CA ILE A 47 -2.82 5.80 7.17
C ILE A 47 -3.09 4.30 7.17
N ASN A 48 -4.09 3.91 6.39
CA ASN A 48 -4.39 2.53 6.08
C ASN A 48 -3.85 2.24 4.68
N SER A 49 -3.02 1.21 4.55
CA SER A 49 -2.63 0.67 3.25
C SER A 49 -3.17 -0.74 3.08
N SER A 50 -3.50 -1.08 1.84
CA SER A 50 -3.83 -2.45 1.44
C SER A 50 -3.11 -2.78 0.16
N ILE A 51 -2.67 -4.04 0.06
CA ILE A 51 -2.06 -4.59 -1.14
C ILE A 51 -2.86 -5.81 -1.59
N THR A 52 -3.07 -5.93 -2.89
CA THR A 52 -3.52 -7.15 -3.54
C THR A 52 -2.62 -7.41 -4.74
N GLY A 53 -2.32 -8.67 -5.02
CA GLY A 53 -1.39 -8.99 -6.09
C GLY A 53 -1.32 -10.46 -6.43
N THR A 54 -0.44 -10.76 -7.38
CA THR A 54 -0.13 -12.10 -7.83
C THR A 54 1.37 -12.35 -7.70
N TRP A 55 1.73 -13.59 -7.45
CA TRP A 55 3.11 -14.06 -7.53
C TRP A 55 3.22 -15.20 -8.53
N SER A 56 4.40 -15.34 -9.13
CA SER A 56 4.77 -16.45 -10.00
C SER A 56 6.22 -16.83 -9.74
N ASN A 57 6.57 -18.11 -9.87
CA ASN A 57 7.96 -18.56 -9.76
C ASN A 57 8.46 -19.23 -11.04
N SER A 58 9.76 -19.49 -11.10
CA SER A 58 10.42 -20.13 -12.24
C SER A 58 9.93 -21.56 -12.54
N ASN A 59 9.29 -22.22 -11.57
CA ASN A 59 8.68 -23.55 -11.73
C ASN A 59 7.27 -23.47 -12.32
N GLY A 60 6.78 -22.28 -12.68
CA GLY A 60 5.45 -22.06 -13.24
C GLY A 60 4.32 -22.08 -12.20
N ALA A 61 4.64 -22.16 -10.90
CA ALA A 61 3.63 -22.01 -9.86
C ALA A 61 3.22 -20.55 -9.75
N THR A 62 1.93 -20.30 -9.53
CA THR A 62 1.37 -18.97 -9.38
C THR A 62 0.37 -18.94 -8.22
N GLY A 63 0.12 -17.74 -7.70
CA GLY A 63 -0.87 -17.53 -6.67
C GLY A 63 -1.23 -16.07 -6.47
N ASN A 64 -2.21 -15.84 -5.62
CA ASN A 64 -2.63 -14.50 -5.21
C ASN A 64 -2.16 -14.23 -3.78
N TYR A 65 -1.93 -12.97 -3.46
CA TYR A 65 -1.70 -12.52 -2.09
C TYR A 65 -2.45 -11.23 -1.81
N SER A 66 -2.71 -10.99 -0.53
CA SER A 66 -3.26 -9.73 -0.06
C SER A 66 -2.73 -9.43 1.34
N GLY A 67 -2.73 -8.15 1.69
CA GLY A 67 -2.30 -7.68 2.99
C GLY A 67 -2.85 -6.30 3.31
N THR A 68 -2.90 -5.97 4.59
CA THR A 68 -3.25 -4.64 5.07
C THR A 68 -2.27 -4.20 6.13
N SER A 69 -2.04 -2.91 6.22
CA SER A 69 -1.28 -2.32 7.32
C SER A 69 -1.91 -1.01 7.75
N VAL A 70 -1.78 -0.68 9.04
CA VAL A 70 -2.23 0.58 9.62
C VAL A 70 -1.04 1.24 10.27
N ARG A 71 -0.80 2.50 9.92
CA ARG A 71 0.24 3.33 10.50
C ARG A 71 -0.40 4.55 11.15
N THR A 72 -0.02 4.83 12.39
CA THR A 72 -0.42 6.02 13.11
C THR A 72 0.81 6.89 13.32
N LEU A 73 0.73 8.13 12.84
CA LEU A 73 1.74 9.16 13.02
C LEU A 73 1.23 10.12 14.10
N THR A 74 2.03 10.37 15.11
CA THR A 74 1.76 11.36 16.17
C THR A 74 2.80 12.45 16.11
N LYS A 75 2.45 13.63 16.63
CA LYS A 75 3.38 14.75 16.79
C LYS A 75 4.50 14.45 17.79
#